data_AF-A0A7Z7YRF6-F1
#
_entry.id   AF-A0A7Z7YRF6-F1
#
_cell.length_a   1.000
_cell.length_b   1.000
_cell.length_c   1.000
_cell.angle_alpha   90.00
_cell.angle_beta   90.00
_cell.angle_gamma   90.00
#
_symmetry.space_group_name_H-M   'P 1'
#
loop_
_entity.id
_entity.type
_entity.pdbx_description
1 polymer ?
#
loop_
_entity_poly.entity_id
_entity_poly.type
_entity_poly.pdbx_seq_one_letter_code
_entity_poly.pdbx_strand_id
1 'polypeptide(L)'
;DVLSELERLNNDESVSGILVQVTLPKQVSEQKGLEAINPEKDVEGFHPSNIGKLYIDEQTFVPCTPLGIMEILKHADIDIEGKNAVVIGRSHIVGQPVSKLLLQQNATVTILHSRSKDMASFIKEA
;
A
#
# COMPACT_ATOMS: atom_id res chain seq x y z
N ASP A 1 10.70 -10.79 -21.85
CA ASP A 1 10.02 -9.59 -22.36
C ASP A 1 9.73 -8.61 -21.23
N VAL A 2 8.65 -8.78 -20.44
CA VAL A 2 8.31 -7.82 -19.35
C VAL A 2 9.47 -7.61 -18.37
N LEU A 3 10.04 -8.70 -17.82
CA LEU A 3 11.15 -8.58 -16.86
C LEU A 3 12.39 -7.92 -17.47
N SER A 4 12.66 -8.18 -18.75
CA SER A 4 13.77 -7.57 -19.48
C SER A 4 13.56 -6.07 -19.70
N GLU A 5 12.30 -5.66 -19.94
CA GLU A 5 11.96 -4.24 -20.05
C GLU A 5 12.05 -3.52 -18.70
N LEU A 6 11.61 -4.16 -17.61
CA LEU A 6 11.80 -3.64 -16.25
C LEU A 6 13.28 -3.48 -15.92
N GLU A 7 14.12 -4.46 -16.27
CA GLU A 7 15.57 -4.38 -16.10
C GLU A 7 16.17 -3.22 -16.91
N ARG A 8 15.72 -3.01 -18.15
CA ARG A 8 16.15 -1.87 -18.97
C ARG A 8 15.78 -0.54 -18.31
N LEU A 9 14.55 -0.39 -17.84
CA LEU A 9 14.06 0.83 -17.18
C LEU A 9 14.73 1.09 -15.82
N ASN A 10 15.06 0.03 -15.07
CA ASN A 10 15.80 0.16 -13.82
C ASN A 10 17.18 0.78 -14.03
N ASN A 11 17.85 0.43 -15.12
CA ASN A 11 19.19 0.91 -15.45
C ASN A 11 19.21 2.22 -16.25
N ASP A 12 18.05 2.73 -16.66
CA ASP A 12 17.92 4.00 -17.39
C ASP A 12 17.88 5.18 -16.42
N GLU A 13 18.96 5.97 -16.35
CA GLU A 13 19.05 7.15 -15.46
C GLU A 13 18.03 8.25 -15.77
N SER A 14 17.45 8.27 -16.98
CA SER A 14 16.38 9.22 -17.32
C SER A 14 15.01 8.83 -16.74
N VAL A 15 14.87 7.60 -16.24
CA VAL A 15 13.63 7.07 -15.65
C VAL A 15 13.69 7.18 -14.13
N SER A 16 12.86 8.06 -13.56
CA SER A 16 12.77 8.26 -12.10
C SER A 16 11.76 7.33 -11.41
N GLY A 17 10.85 6.72 -12.15
CA GLY A 17 9.78 5.91 -11.59
C GLY A 17 9.22 4.92 -12.60
N ILE A 18 8.82 3.76 -12.11
CA ILE A 18 8.25 2.66 -12.89
C ILE A 18 6.91 2.28 -12.27
N LEU A 19 5.88 2.23 -13.12
CA LEU A 19 4.54 1.81 -12.76
C LEU A 19 4.15 0.61 -13.63
N VAL A 20 3.62 -0.45 -13.01
CA VAL A 20 3.17 -1.64 -13.72
C VAL A 20 1.68 -1.79 -13.50
N GLN A 21 0.90 -1.51 -14.54
CA GLN A 21 -0.54 -1.71 -14.49
C GLN A 21 -0.86 -3.19 -14.20
N VAL A 22 -1.35 -3.44 -12.99
CA VAL A 22 -1.82 -4.77 -12.55
C VAL A 22 -3.06 -5.21 -13.34
N THR A 23 -3.34 -6.52 -13.38
CA THR A 23 -4.02 -7.31 -14.44
C THR A 23 -3.11 -7.77 -15.58
N LEU A 24 -1.97 -8.35 -15.20
CA LEU A 24 -1.06 -8.94 -16.16
C LEU A 24 -1.64 -10.23 -16.77
N PRO A 25 -1.22 -10.61 -18.00
CA PRO A 25 -1.56 -11.90 -18.58
C PRO A 25 -1.20 -13.04 -17.63
N LYS A 26 -2.00 -14.12 -17.58
CA LYS A 26 -1.84 -15.24 -16.62
C LYS A 26 -0.43 -15.86 -16.58
N GLN A 27 0.31 -15.77 -17.68
CA GLN A 27 1.68 -16.27 -17.80
C GLN A 27 2.72 -15.38 -17.11
N VAL A 28 2.36 -14.16 -16.70
CA VAL A 28 3.24 -13.22 -15.99
C VAL A 28 2.88 -13.22 -14.52
N SER A 29 3.86 -13.52 -13.67
CA SER A 29 3.69 -13.39 -12.23
C SER A 29 3.71 -11.91 -11.86
N GLU A 30 2.60 -11.40 -11.34
CA GLU A 30 2.51 -10.03 -10.79
C GLU A 30 3.59 -9.80 -9.74
N GLN A 31 3.75 -10.74 -8.81
CA GLN A 31 4.79 -10.67 -7.79
C GLN A 31 6.20 -10.52 -8.38
N LYS A 32 6.57 -11.33 -9.39
CA LYS A 32 7.88 -11.19 -10.05
C LYS A 32 8.03 -9.84 -10.77
N GLY A 33 6.94 -9.30 -11.31
CA GLY A 33 6.95 -7.97 -11.92
C GLY A 33 7.25 -6.89 -10.89
N LEU A 34 6.55 -6.91 -9.76
CA LEU A 34 6.74 -5.94 -8.67
C LEU A 34 8.13 -6.05 -8.02
N GLU A 35 8.61 -7.27 -7.79
CA GLU A 35 9.96 -7.53 -7.23
C GLU A 35 11.10 -7.19 -8.21
N ALA A 36 10.82 -7.13 -9.51
CA ALA A 36 11.82 -6.77 -10.51
C ALA A 36 12.04 -5.25 -10.59
N ILE A 37 11.17 -4.42 -10.03
CA ILE A 37 11.33 -2.96 -10.01
C ILE A 37 12.34 -2.59 -8.92
N ASN A 38 13.32 -1.74 -9.22
CA ASN A 38 14.21 -1.18 -8.19
C ASN A 38 13.35 -0.44 -7.14
N PRO A 39 13.48 -0.74 -5.84
CA PRO A 39 12.72 -0.07 -4.77
C PRO A 39 12.75 1.46 -4.84
N GLU A 40 13.86 2.05 -5.32
CA GLU A 40 14.02 3.50 -5.46
C GLU A 40 13.26 4.10 -6.66
N LYS A 41 12.79 3.26 -7.58
CA LYS A 41 11.95 3.63 -8.72
C LYS A 41 10.50 3.11 -8.59
N ASP A 42 10.17 2.42 -7.51
CA ASP A 42 8.84 1.88 -7.25
C ASP A 42 7.91 2.98 -6.71
N VAL A 43 7.42 3.81 -7.63
CA VAL A 43 6.51 4.92 -7.30
C VAL A 43 5.12 4.47 -6.86
N GLU A 44 4.77 3.20 -7.06
CA GLU A 44 3.55 2.61 -6.51
C GLU A 44 3.71 2.10 -5.08
N GLY A 45 4.93 1.89 -4.60
CA GLY A 45 5.24 1.49 -3.23
C GLY A 45 4.92 0.02 -2.92
N PHE A 46 4.77 -0.84 -3.94
CA PHE A 46 4.40 -2.25 -3.77
C PHE A 46 5.58 -3.21 -3.66
N HIS A 47 6.81 -2.73 -3.92
CA HIS A 47 8.00 -3.54 -3.76
C HIS A 47 8.11 -4.02 -2.29
N PRO A 48 8.38 -5.31 -2.01
CA PRO A 48 8.41 -5.83 -0.65
C PRO A 48 9.35 -5.09 0.31
N SER A 49 10.47 -4.56 -0.20
CA SER A 49 11.37 -3.68 0.58
C SER A 49 10.69 -2.39 1.03
N ASN A 50 9.91 -1.75 0.16
CA ASN A 50 9.20 -0.51 0.47
C ASN A 50 8.07 -0.76 1.47
N ILE A 51 7.31 -1.86 1.28
CA ILE A 51 6.33 -2.31 2.27
C ILE A 51 7.01 -2.62 3.60
N GLY A 52 8.10 -3.38 3.59
CA GLY A 52 8.85 -3.71 4.81
C GLY A 52 9.27 -2.46 5.58
N LYS A 53 9.87 -1.48 4.89
CA LYS A 53 10.26 -0.18 5.45
C LYS A 53 9.07 0.58 6.06
N LEU A 54 7.93 0.61 5.36
CA LEU A 54 6.70 1.23 5.88
C LEU A 54 6.27 0.60 7.22
N TYR A 55 6.38 -0.72 7.37
CA TYR A 55 5.97 -1.42 8.58
C TYR A 55 6.86 -1.15 9.79
N ILE A 56 8.15 -0.88 9.55
CA ILE A 56 9.15 -0.53 10.58
C ILE A 56 9.34 0.98 10.75
N ASP A 57 8.45 1.78 10.16
CA ASP A 57 8.47 3.25 10.26
C ASP A 57 9.70 3.91 9.63
N GLU A 58 10.30 3.27 8.62
CA GLU A 58 11.37 3.84 7.80
C GLU A 58 10.84 4.62 6.60
N GLN A 59 11.59 5.64 6.17
CA GLN A 59 11.26 6.43 4.99
C GLN A 59 11.34 5.57 3.72
N THR A 60 10.28 5.63 2.91
CA THR A 60 10.10 4.79 1.72
C THR A 60 9.01 5.35 0.81
N PHE A 61 8.89 4.80 -0.41
CA PHE A 61 7.65 4.92 -1.16
C PHE A 61 6.53 4.17 -0.45
N VAL A 62 5.42 4.87 -0.24
CA VAL A 62 4.20 4.34 0.40
C VAL A 62 3.20 4.02 -0.70
N PRO A 63 2.45 2.90 -0.59
CA PRO A 63 1.33 2.59 -1.47
C PRO A 63 0.45 3.80 -1.80
N CYS A 64 0.30 4.09 -3.08
CA CYS A 64 -0.33 5.32 -3.56
C CYS A 64 -1.79 5.49 -3.10
N THR A 65 -2.57 4.41 -3.08
CA THR A 65 -3.98 4.45 -2.62
C THR A 65 -4.08 4.71 -1.11
N PRO A 66 -3.40 3.95 -0.24
CA PRO A 66 -3.28 4.26 1.19
C PRO A 66 -2.81 5.69 1.46
N LEU A 67 -1.76 6.16 0.79
CA LEU A 67 -1.26 7.53 0.96
C LEU A 67 -2.31 8.57 0.54
N GLY A 68 -2.99 8.33 -0.58
CA GLY A 68 -4.09 9.18 -1.05
C GLY A 68 -5.25 9.26 -0.04
N ILE A 69 -5.61 8.15 0.61
CA ILE A 69 -6.63 8.15 1.68
C ILE A 69 -6.21 9.06 2.83
N MET A 70 -4.94 8.96 3.28
CA MET A 70 -4.43 9.81 4.35
C MET A 70 -4.44 11.29 3.96
N GLU A 71 -4.08 11.61 2.73
CA GLU A 71 -4.10 12.99 2.23
C GLU A 71 -5.52 13.55 2.12
N ILE A 72 -6.50 12.73 1.70
CA ILE A 72 -7.92 13.11 1.69
C ILE A 72 -8.41 13.41 3.11
N LEU A 73 -8.11 12.54 4.10
CA LEU A 73 -8.51 12.76 5.50
C LEU A 73 -7.91 14.04 6.06
N LYS A 74 -6.61 14.27 5.79
CA LYS A 74 -5.90 15.48 6.19
C LYS A 74 -6.50 16.73 5.55
N HIS A 75 -6.78 16.70 4.24
CA HIS A 75 -7.38 17.82 3.53
C HIS A 75 -8.82 18.12 4.00
N ALA A 76 -9.52 17.13 4.52
CA ALA A 76 -10.84 17.26 5.10
C ALA A 76 -10.82 17.68 6.59
N ASP A 77 -9.66 18.02 7.16
CA ASP A 77 -9.46 18.36 8.57
C ASP A 77 -10.04 17.31 9.54
N ILE A 78 -9.96 16.03 9.17
CA ILE A 78 -10.37 14.92 10.04
C ILE A 78 -9.23 14.60 11.00
N ASP A 79 -9.44 14.89 12.28
CA ASP A 79 -8.55 14.42 13.35
C ASP A 79 -8.63 12.89 13.46
N ILE A 80 -7.49 12.21 13.42
CA ILE A 80 -7.41 10.74 13.45
C ILE A 80 -7.02 10.24 14.85
N GLU A 81 -6.38 11.09 15.66
CA GLU A 81 -5.80 10.68 16.94
C GLU A 81 -6.86 10.13 17.90
N GLY A 82 -6.62 8.94 18.43
CA GLY A 82 -7.51 8.28 19.39
C GLY A 82 -8.83 7.76 18.81
N LYS A 83 -9.11 7.93 17.51
CA LYS A 83 -10.32 7.38 16.88
C LYS A 83 -10.21 5.87 16.67
N ASN A 84 -11.36 5.22 16.58
CA ASN A 84 -11.46 3.83 16.13
C ASN A 84 -11.57 3.82 14.61
N ALA A 85 -10.60 3.24 13.91
CA ALA A 85 -10.66 3.08 12.46
C ALA A 85 -10.90 1.61 12.10
N VAL A 86 -11.94 1.35 11.32
CA VAL A 86 -12.21 0.01 10.78
C VAL A 86 -11.82 -0.05 9.31
N VAL A 87 -10.88 -0.95 8.99
CA VAL A 87 -10.44 -1.22 7.61
C VAL A 87 -11.02 -2.56 7.17
N ILE A 88 -11.90 -2.55 6.15
CA ILE A 88 -12.48 -3.76 5.58
C ILE A 88 -11.64 -4.19 4.37
N GLY A 89 -10.86 -5.24 4.56
CA GLY A 89 -9.92 -5.76 3.56
C GLY A 89 -8.49 -5.76 4.09
N ARG A 90 -7.72 -6.77 3.70
CA ARG A 90 -6.34 -7.00 4.17
C ARG A 90 -5.36 -7.31 3.03
N SER A 91 -5.58 -6.70 1.86
CA SER A 91 -4.61 -6.80 0.76
C SER A 91 -3.32 -6.07 1.14
N HIS A 92 -2.19 -6.58 0.65
CA HIS A 92 -0.87 -6.00 0.88
C HIS A 92 -0.69 -4.65 0.15
N ILE A 93 -1.53 -4.35 -0.85
CA ILE A 93 -1.47 -3.10 -1.63
C ILE A 93 -2.36 -1.98 -1.10
N VAL A 94 -3.40 -2.29 -0.30
CA VAL A 94 -4.37 -1.29 0.18
C VAL A 94 -4.67 -1.49 1.65
N GLY A 95 -5.31 -2.60 2.03
CA GLY A 95 -5.89 -2.78 3.35
C GLY A 95 -4.87 -2.79 4.48
N GLN A 96 -3.78 -3.56 4.35
CA GLN A 96 -2.77 -3.59 5.40
C GLN A 96 -1.96 -2.29 5.48
N PRO A 97 -1.49 -1.68 4.36
CA PRO A 97 -0.76 -0.41 4.44
C PRO A 97 -1.60 0.75 4.99
N VAL A 98 -2.87 0.92 4.58
CA VAL A 98 -3.71 1.99 5.14
C VAL A 98 -3.94 1.79 6.64
N SER A 99 -4.04 0.55 7.09
CA SER A 99 -4.12 0.22 8.52
C SER A 99 -2.86 0.65 9.27
N LYS A 100 -1.67 0.45 8.70
CA LYS A 100 -0.40 0.90 9.28
C LYS A 100 -0.30 2.43 9.33
N LEU A 101 -0.72 3.13 8.27
CA LEU A 101 -0.72 4.59 8.22
C LEU A 101 -1.68 5.20 9.26
N LEU A 102 -2.88 4.62 9.41
CA LEU A 102 -3.84 5.04 10.45
C LEU A 102 -3.27 4.82 11.85
N LEU A 103 -2.58 3.69 12.07
CA LEU A 103 -1.90 3.41 13.33
C LEU A 103 -0.77 4.41 13.63
N GLN A 104 0.00 4.83 12.62
CA GLN A 104 1.01 5.90 12.76
C GLN A 104 0.41 7.25 13.12
N GLN A 105 -0.87 7.48 12.80
CA GLN A 105 -1.65 8.66 13.21
C GLN A 105 -2.42 8.44 14.53
N ASN A 106 -1.99 7.48 15.35
CA ASN A 106 -2.54 7.19 16.68
C ASN A 106 -4.01 6.73 16.69
N ALA A 107 -4.54 6.21 15.59
CA ALA A 107 -5.85 5.53 15.61
C ALA A 107 -5.76 4.13 16.25
N THR A 108 -6.83 3.72 16.91
CA THR A 108 -7.07 2.30 17.23
C THR A 108 -7.62 1.62 15.97
N VAL A 109 -6.86 0.68 15.39
CA VAL A 109 -7.23 0.10 14.08
C VAL A 109 -7.74 -1.34 14.20
N THR A 110 -8.92 -1.60 13.65
CA THR A 110 -9.48 -2.95 13.48
C THR A 110 -9.50 -3.34 12.00
N ILE A 111 -8.85 -4.46 11.67
CA ILE A 111 -8.83 -5.00 10.30
C ILE A 111 -9.84 -6.13 10.16
N LEU A 112 -10.85 -5.93 9.32
CA LEU A 112 -11.86 -6.93 8.97
C LEU A 112 -11.55 -7.56 7.60
N HIS A 113 -12.03 -8.77 7.37
CA HIS A 113 -11.85 -9.50 6.11
C HIS A 113 -12.94 -10.56 5.93
N SER A 114 -12.96 -11.28 4.80
CA SER A 114 -13.99 -12.28 4.43
C SER A 114 -14.22 -13.43 5.43
N ARG A 115 -13.45 -13.51 6.53
CA ARG A 115 -13.60 -14.51 7.60
C ARG A 115 -13.88 -13.88 8.98
N SER A 116 -13.97 -12.55 9.06
CA SER A 116 -14.37 -11.85 10.29
C SER A 116 -15.84 -12.14 10.57
N LYS A 117 -16.14 -12.46 11.82
CA LYS A 117 -17.52 -12.63 12.30
C LYS A 117 -18.03 -11.31 12.84
N ASP A 118 -19.35 -11.12 12.76
CA ASP A 118 -20.03 -9.95 13.35
C ASP A 118 -19.45 -8.59 12.92
N MET A 119 -19.16 -8.41 11.62
CA MET A 119 -18.60 -7.15 11.11
C MET A 119 -19.42 -5.91 11.48
N ALA A 120 -20.74 -6.07 11.62
CA ALA A 120 -21.66 -4.98 11.91
C ALA A 120 -21.44 -4.34 13.28
N SER A 121 -20.95 -5.08 14.29
CA SER A 121 -20.63 -4.48 15.60
C SER A 121 -19.42 -3.56 15.51
N PHE A 122 -18.32 -4.04 14.93
CA PHE A 122 -17.12 -3.23 14.69
C PHE A 122 -17.39 -1.97 13.86
N ILE A 123 -18.18 -2.08 12.79
CA ILE A 123 -18.50 -0.94 11.92
C ILE A 123 -19.32 0.14 12.65
N LYS A 124 -20.15 -0.24 13.62
CA LYS A 124 -20.92 0.73 14.43
C LYS A 124 -20.05 1.51 15.42
N GLU A 125 -18.90 0.96 15.79
CA GLU A 125 -17.95 1.55 16.74
C GLU A 125 -16.82 2.36 16.05
N ALA A 126 -16.82 2.37 14.72
CA ALA A 126 -15.88 3.09 13.86
C ALA A 126 -16.25 4.57 13.68
#